data_AF-A0A3P9JEB7-F1
#
_entry.id   AF-A0A3P9JEB7-F1
#
_cell.length_a   1.000
_cell.length_b   1.000
_cell.length_c   1.000
_cell.angle_alpha   90.00
_cell.angle_beta   90.00
_cell.angle_gamma   90.00
#
_symmetry.space_group_name_H-M   'P 1'
#
loop_
_entity.id
_entity.type
_entity.pdbx_description
1 polymer ?
#
loop_
_entity_poly.entity_id
_entity_poly.type
_entity_poly.pdbx_seq_one_letter_code
_entity_poly.pdbx_strand_id
1 'polypeptide(L)'
;MKICNSHVLMMIVDQLLRLSYFFLKIILFCDIILKNKKKTEEMKVPKVTSDGGNKFTSLKITKKPTLSKGKPGKEYCSICSLPLNKKKRLKCQHEFCEECLEDALHQTGSICPICNHVFDVLMGDQPDGQMSWNKSSDSLPGFSGCGHIVITYNIPNGVQTDRHPNPGKPFSGTCRIAYLPDNKEGNAVLQLLKKAFDQRLIFTVGNSETNGLENQVIWNDISHKTSLSGGIKNFGYPDPNYLERVKKDLKAKGIKED
;
A
#
# COMPACT_ATOMS: atom_id res chain seq x y z
N MET A 1 -24.18 35.90 3.55
CA MET A 1 -23.86 34.46 3.56
C MET A 1 -22.88 34.20 2.41
N LYS A 2 -21.57 34.36 2.64
CA LYS A 2 -20.52 34.17 1.62
C LYS A 2 -19.93 32.77 1.82
N ILE A 3 -20.28 31.82 0.97
CA ILE A 3 -19.61 30.51 0.91
C ILE A 3 -18.21 30.80 0.35
N CYS A 4 -17.19 30.57 1.16
CA CYS A 4 -15.80 30.84 0.79
C CYS A 4 -15.35 29.80 -0.24
N ASN A 5 -15.10 30.23 -1.49
CA ASN A 5 -14.61 29.42 -2.61
C ASN A 5 -13.34 28.59 -2.31
N SER A 6 -12.64 28.89 -1.20
CA SER A 6 -11.50 28.12 -0.69
C SER A 6 -11.87 26.69 -0.22
N HIS A 7 -13.11 26.49 0.29
CA HIS A 7 -13.52 25.20 0.86
C HIS A 7 -13.85 24.14 -0.20
N VAL A 8 -14.40 24.57 -1.35
CA VAL A 8 -14.61 23.69 -2.52
C VAL A 8 -13.27 23.35 -3.17
N LEU A 9 -12.31 24.29 -3.16
CA LEU A 9 -10.96 24.08 -3.68
C LEU A 9 -10.20 23.00 -2.88
N MET A 10 -10.28 23.00 -1.54
CA MET A 10 -9.64 21.97 -0.71
C MET A 10 -10.20 20.56 -0.91
N MET A 11 -11.53 20.44 -1.09
CA MET A 11 -12.16 19.14 -1.37
C MET A 11 -11.77 18.59 -2.76
N ILE A 12 -11.65 19.48 -3.75
CA ILE A 12 -11.16 19.11 -5.08
C ILE A 12 -9.67 18.72 -5.02
N VAL A 13 -8.86 19.41 -4.21
CA VAL A 13 -7.45 19.09 -3.99
C VAL A 13 -7.30 17.70 -3.33
N ASP A 14 -8.09 17.35 -2.32
CA ASP A 14 -8.08 16.00 -1.70
C ASP A 14 -8.49 14.90 -2.69
N GLN A 15 -9.48 15.15 -3.54
CA GLN A 15 -9.92 14.18 -4.55
C GLN A 15 -8.86 14.01 -5.66
N LEU A 16 -8.21 15.10 -6.07
CA LEU A 16 -7.10 15.10 -7.01
C LEU A 16 -5.83 14.48 -6.41
N LEU A 17 -5.61 14.60 -5.09
CA LEU A 17 -4.51 13.95 -4.37
C LEU A 17 -4.72 12.45 -4.19
N ARG A 18 -5.95 12.00 -3.98
CA ARG A 18 -6.27 10.55 -3.98
C ARG A 18 -6.08 9.94 -5.38
N LEU A 19 -6.44 10.68 -6.42
CA LEU A 19 -6.11 10.30 -7.80
C LEU A 19 -4.60 10.33 -8.02
N SER A 20 -3.89 11.35 -7.52
CA SER A 20 -2.42 11.42 -7.65
C SER A 20 -1.71 10.30 -6.91
N TYR A 21 -2.23 9.83 -5.77
CA TYR A 21 -1.69 8.69 -5.02
C TYR A 21 -1.94 7.36 -5.75
N PHE A 22 -3.11 7.22 -6.38
CA PHE A 22 -3.39 6.12 -7.31
C PHE A 22 -2.44 6.16 -8.52
N PHE A 23 -2.19 7.35 -9.08
CA PHE A 23 -1.19 7.56 -10.12
C PHE A 23 0.23 7.31 -9.62
N LEU A 24 0.58 7.66 -8.38
CA LEU A 24 1.89 7.36 -7.79
C LEU A 24 2.10 5.86 -7.63
N LYS A 25 1.08 5.11 -7.23
CA LYS A 25 1.12 3.64 -7.21
C LYS A 25 1.26 3.05 -8.61
N ILE A 26 0.59 3.63 -9.62
CA ILE A 26 0.79 3.27 -11.02
C ILE A 26 2.21 3.64 -11.49
N ILE A 27 2.75 4.78 -11.07
CA ILE A 27 4.11 5.22 -11.41
C ILE A 27 5.14 4.30 -10.76
N LEU A 28 4.98 3.93 -9.47
CA LEU A 28 5.82 2.94 -8.81
C LEU A 28 5.74 1.58 -9.53
N PHE A 29 4.55 1.16 -9.95
CA PHE A 29 4.38 -0.05 -10.75
C PHE A 29 5.07 0.07 -12.12
N CYS A 30 4.95 1.21 -12.79
CA CYS A 30 5.68 1.51 -14.02
C CYS A 30 7.19 1.53 -13.81
N ASP A 31 7.68 2.07 -12.69
CA ASP A 31 9.10 2.08 -12.32
C ASP A 31 9.62 0.67 -12.05
N ILE A 32 8.80 -0.23 -11.50
CA ILE A 32 9.12 -1.66 -11.40
C ILE A 32 9.26 -2.27 -12.79
N ILE A 33 8.30 -2.03 -13.69
CA ILE A 33 8.37 -2.50 -15.08
C ILE A 33 9.61 -1.92 -15.79
N LEU A 34 9.95 -0.66 -15.56
CA LEU A 34 11.09 0.02 -16.16
C LEU A 34 12.44 -0.42 -15.58
N LYS A 35 12.55 -0.60 -14.25
CA LYS A 35 13.74 -1.16 -13.59
C LYS A 35 14.00 -2.60 -14.06
N ASN A 36 12.94 -3.40 -14.18
CA ASN A 36 13.04 -4.76 -14.72
C ASN A 36 13.44 -4.76 -16.21
N LYS A 37 12.95 -3.82 -17.01
CA LYS A 37 13.42 -3.61 -18.39
C LYS A 37 14.91 -3.25 -18.45
N LYS A 38 15.40 -2.33 -17.60
CA LYS A 38 16.84 -1.97 -17.56
C LYS A 38 17.72 -3.17 -17.20
N LYS A 39 17.30 -4.00 -16.22
CA LYS A 39 18.00 -5.24 -15.85
C LYS A 39 18.11 -6.22 -17.03
N THR A 40 17.12 -6.26 -17.93
CA THR A 40 17.17 -7.07 -19.16
C THR A 40 18.05 -6.49 -20.28
N GLU A 41 18.36 -5.19 -20.26
CA GLU A 41 19.26 -4.55 -21.22
C GLU A 41 20.74 -4.74 -20.81
N GLU A 42 21.05 -4.69 -19.52
CA GLU A 42 22.40 -4.92 -18.99
C GLU A 42 22.87 -6.38 -19.21
N MET A 43 21.96 -7.35 -19.19
CA MET A 43 22.27 -8.76 -19.51
C MET A 43 22.54 -9.04 -21.02
N LYS A 44 22.41 -8.03 -21.90
CA LYS A 44 22.55 -8.20 -23.37
C LYS A 44 23.88 -7.72 -23.96
N VAL A 45 24.90 -7.43 -23.16
CA VAL A 45 26.25 -7.10 -23.69
C VAL A 45 27.21 -8.28 -23.47
N PRO A 46 27.42 -9.16 -24.46
CA PRO A 46 28.58 -10.04 -24.45
C PRO A 46 29.84 -9.17 -24.61
N LYS A 47 30.76 -9.29 -23.66
CA LYS A 47 32.10 -8.69 -23.73
C LYS A 47 32.91 -9.49 -24.76
N VAL A 48 32.83 -9.11 -26.03
CA VAL A 48 33.69 -9.68 -27.09
C VAL A 48 35.04 -8.98 -27.02
N THR A 49 36.07 -9.70 -26.59
CA THR A 49 37.48 -9.30 -26.72
C THR A 49 37.87 -9.37 -28.19
N SER A 50 38.27 -8.25 -28.78
CA SER A 50 38.82 -8.20 -30.14
C SER A 50 40.35 -8.17 -30.09
N ASP A 51 40.97 -9.26 -30.54
CA ASP A 51 42.33 -9.23 -31.09
C ASP A 51 42.22 -9.05 -32.61
N GLY A 52 43.21 -8.37 -33.20
CA GLY A 52 43.09 -7.59 -34.44
C GLY A 52 42.84 -8.34 -35.77
N GLY A 53 42.54 -7.55 -36.81
CA GLY A 53 42.65 -7.98 -38.21
C GLY A 53 41.57 -7.46 -39.16
N ASN A 54 41.90 -6.43 -39.94
CA ASN A 54 41.09 -5.82 -41.00
C ASN A 54 40.50 -6.79 -42.04
N LYS A 55 39.22 -6.60 -42.42
CA LYS A 55 38.80 -6.53 -43.83
C LYS A 55 37.40 -5.93 -44.02
N PHE A 56 37.36 -4.80 -44.71
CA PHE A 56 36.18 -4.15 -45.27
C PHE A 56 35.51 -5.07 -46.29
N THR A 57 34.25 -5.45 -46.08
CA THR A 57 33.31 -5.73 -47.18
C THR A 57 31.93 -5.20 -46.82
N SER A 58 31.39 -4.40 -47.73
CA SER A 58 30.05 -3.79 -47.69
C SER A 58 28.96 -4.85 -47.53
N LEU A 59 28.12 -4.73 -46.48
CA LEU A 59 26.84 -5.43 -46.43
C LEU A 59 25.68 -4.47 -46.17
N LYS A 60 24.84 -4.45 -47.19
CA LYS A 60 23.53 -3.81 -47.34
C LYS A 60 22.68 -3.82 -46.07
N ILE A 61 22.25 -2.62 -45.69
CA ILE A 61 21.05 -2.41 -44.88
C ILE A 61 19.86 -2.93 -45.68
N THR A 62 19.22 -3.99 -45.20
CA THR A 62 17.75 -4.18 -45.17
C THR A 62 17.45 -5.61 -44.71
N LYS A 63 16.91 -5.74 -43.50
CA LYS A 63 15.70 -6.52 -43.20
C LYS A 63 15.35 -6.38 -41.72
N LYS A 64 14.11 -5.97 -41.48
CA LYS A 64 13.38 -6.05 -40.20
C LYS A 64 13.69 -7.36 -39.46
N PRO A 65 13.79 -7.37 -38.11
CA PRO A 65 13.67 -8.61 -37.37
C PRO A 65 12.27 -9.16 -37.65
N THR A 66 12.24 -10.26 -38.36
CA THR A 66 11.07 -11.07 -38.62
C THR A 66 10.59 -11.67 -37.31
N LEU A 67 9.28 -11.57 -37.07
CA LEU A 67 8.57 -12.30 -36.03
C LEU A 67 8.82 -13.80 -36.26
N SER A 68 9.72 -14.39 -35.48
CA SER A 68 9.98 -15.82 -35.56
C SER A 68 8.73 -16.56 -35.07
N LYS A 69 8.23 -17.45 -35.92
CA LYS A 69 7.16 -18.40 -35.57
C LYS A 69 7.56 -19.12 -34.28
N GLY A 70 6.74 -18.95 -33.24
CA GLY A 70 6.97 -19.50 -31.92
C GLY A 70 7.12 -21.02 -31.95
N LYS A 71 8.16 -21.53 -31.30
CA LYS A 71 8.17 -22.91 -30.81
C LYS A 71 7.03 -23.05 -29.80
N PRO A 72 6.20 -24.10 -29.85
CA PRO A 72 5.22 -24.36 -28.80
C PRO A 72 5.97 -24.74 -27.52
N GLY A 73 5.63 -24.10 -26.40
CA GLY A 73 6.00 -24.61 -25.07
C GLY A 73 6.92 -23.77 -24.19
N LYS A 74 7.22 -22.50 -24.50
CA LYS A 74 7.80 -21.59 -23.50
C LYS A 74 6.72 -20.65 -22.98
N GLU A 75 6.26 -20.91 -21.77
CA GLU A 75 5.42 -19.99 -21.00
C GLU A 75 6.29 -18.80 -20.53
N TYR A 76 5.74 -17.58 -20.59
CA TYR A 76 6.44 -16.33 -20.29
C TYR A 76 5.92 -15.70 -19.00
N CYS A 77 6.84 -15.13 -18.21
CA CYS A 77 6.53 -14.39 -17.00
C CYS A 77 5.86 -13.06 -17.31
N SER A 78 4.71 -12.76 -16.71
CA SER A 78 3.98 -11.49 -16.93
C SER A 78 4.66 -10.27 -16.32
N ILE A 79 5.68 -10.43 -15.47
CA ILE A 79 6.44 -9.32 -14.85
C ILE A 79 7.68 -8.98 -15.69
N CYS A 80 8.56 -9.95 -15.95
CA CYS A 80 9.80 -9.70 -16.68
C CYS A 80 9.70 -9.94 -18.19
N SER A 81 8.58 -10.51 -18.68
CA SER A 81 8.37 -10.86 -20.09
C SER A 81 9.42 -11.84 -20.66
N LEU A 82 10.17 -12.51 -19.80
CA LEU A 82 11.12 -13.57 -20.14
C LEU A 82 10.46 -14.96 -19.97
N PRO A 83 11.02 -16.03 -20.56
CA PRO A 83 10.59 -17.38 -20.25
C PRO A 83 10.58 -17.64 -18.74
N LEU A 84 9.55 -18.33 -18.24
CA LEU A 84 9.41 -18.61 -16.81
C LEU A 84 10.65 -19.36 -16.28
N ASN A 85 11.25 -18.81 -15.23
CA ASN A 85 12.32 -19.44 -14.46
C ASN A 85 11.81 -19.74 -13.05
N LYS A 86 11.93 -21.00 -12.60
CA LYS A 86 11.32 -21.47 -11.33
C LYS A 86 9.86 -21.01 -11.18
N LYS A 87 9.02 -21.44 -12.13
CA LYS A 87 7.62 -21.03 -12.24
C LYS A 87 6.86 -21.14 -10.90
N LYS A 88 6.20 -20.06 -10.50
CA LYS A 88 5.18 -20.04 -9.43
C LYS A 88 3.84 -19.65 -10.02
N ARG A 89 2.78 -20.32 -9.57
CA ARG A 89 1.40 -20.03 -9.96
C ARG A 89 0.57 -19.70 -8.73
N LEU A 90 -0.12 -18.56 -8.78
CA LEU A 90 -1.04 -18.13 -7.72
C LEU A 90 -2.42 -18.79 -7.88
N LYS A 91 -3.28 -18.69 -6.85
CA LYS A 91 -4.68 -19.19 -6.89
C LYS A 91 -5.51 -18.59 -8.04
N CYS A 92 -5.20 -17.35 -8.44
CA CYS A 92 -5.80 -16.68 -9.60
C CYS A 92 -5.23 -17.14 -10.95
N GLN A 93 -4.44 -18.21 -10.97
CA GLN A 93 -3.83 -18.85 -12.16
C GLN A 93 -2.76 -18.02 -12.89
N HIS A 94 -2.45 -16.79 -12.46
CA HIS A 94 -1.31 -16.04 -13.00
C HIS A 94 0.03 -16.69 -12.62
N GLU A 95 0.98 -16.63 -13.55
CA GLU A 95 2.26 -17.35 -13.47
C GLU A 95 3.45 -16.40 -13.59
N PHE A 96 4.46 -16.62 -12.73
CA PHE A 96 5.59 -15.73 -12.57
C PHE A 96 6.88 -16.53 -12.39
N CYS A 97 8.03 -15.90 -12.66
CA CYS A 97 9.29 -16.39 -12.08
C CYS A 97 9.22 -16.25 -10.56
N GLU A 98 9.82 -17.19 -9.82
CA GLU A 98 9.89 -17.15 -8.35
C GLU A 98 10.41 -15.80 -7.83
N GLU A 99 11.57 -15.35 -8.31
CA GLU A 99 12.17 -14.06 -7.92
C GLU A 99 11.27 -12.86 -8.29
N CYS A 100 10.64 -12.87 -9.47
CA CYS A 100 9.76 -11.77 -9.87
C CYS A 100 8.51 -11.69 -8.99
N LEU A 101 7.99 -12.84 -8.57
CA LEU A 101 6.88 -12.89 -7.63
C LEU A 101 7.34 -12.40 -6.26
N GLU A 102 8.45 -12.91 -5.72
CA GLU A 102 9.01 -12.48 -4.43
C GLU A 102 9.22 -10.97 -4.38
N ASP A 103 9.88 -10.38 -5.39
CA ASP A 103 10.09 -8.93 -5.49
C ASP A 103 8.79 -8.13 -5.54
N ALA A 104 7.75 -8.67 -6.21
CA ALA A 104 6.44 -8.03 -6.25
C ALA A 104 5.71 -8.14 -4.90
N LEU A 105 5.78 -9.29 -4.24
CA LEU A 105 5.14 -9.52 -2.94
C LEU A 105 5.84 -8.76 -1.81
N HIS A 106 7.14 -8.52 -1.91
CA HIS A 106 7.86 -7.64 -0.98
C HIS A 106 7.28 -6.22 -0.96
N GLN A 107 6.74 -5.74 -2.09
CA GLN A 107 6.19 -4.40 -2.21
C GLN A 107 4.68 -4.33 -2.01
N THR A 108 3.96 -5.38 -2.41
CA THR A 108 2.49 -5.37 -2.47
C THR A 108 1.82 -6.32 -1.48
N GLY A 109 2.60 -7.08 -0.70
CA GLY A 109 2.10 -8.15 0.15
C GLY A 109 1.49 -9.27 -0.70
N SER A 110 0.49 -9.97 -0.16
CA SER A 110 -0.13 -11.16 -0.74
C SER A 110 -1.12 -10.88 -1.89
N ILE A 111 -0.80 -9.90 -2.75
CA ILE A 111 -1.63 -9.41 -3.85
C ILE A 111 -1.03 -9.85 -5.17
N CYS A 112 -1.83 -10.46 -6.05
CA CYS A 112 -1.38 -10.76 -7.40
C CYS A 112 -1.11 -9.46 -8.19
N PRO A 113 0.11 -9.27 -8.75
CA PRO A 113 0.47 -8.02 -9.45
C PRO A 113 -0.23 -7.83 -10.80
N ILE A 114 -1.01 -8.81 -11.27
CA ILE A 114 -1.72 -8.75 -12.56
C ILE A 114 -3.21 -8.45 -12.36
N CYS A 115 -3.86 -9.08 -11.39
CA CYS A 115 -5.31 -9.00 -11.21
C CYS A 115 -5.75 -8.48 -9.84
N ASN A 116 -4.82 -8.14 -8.96
CA ASN A 116 -5.07 -7.69 -7.59
C ASN A 116 -5.81 -8.70 -6.70
N HIS A 117 -5.86 -9.98 -7.11
CA HIS A 117 -6.41 -11.03 -6.28
C HIS A 117 -5.53 -11.25 -5.04
N VAL A 118 -6.11 -11.07 -3.86
CA VAL A 118 -5.49 -11.37 -2.56
C VAL A 118 -5.56 -12.89 -2.34
N PHE A 119 -4.42 -13.57 -2.26
CA PHE A 119 -4.37 -15.05 -2.19
C PHE A 119 -3.92 -15.62 -0.84
N ASP A 120 -3.45 -14.75 0.05
CA ASP A 120 -3.09 -15.01 1.45
C ASP A 120 -3.46 -13.79 2.32
N VAL A 121 -3.31 -13.88 3.64
CA VAL A 121 -3.58 -12.77 4.56
C VAL A 121 -2.73 -11.56 4.16
N LEU A 122 -3.38 -10.40 3.97
CA LEU A 122 -2.68 -9.17 3.64
C LEU A 122 -1.97 -8.67 4.91
N MET A 123 -0.64 -8.68 4.88
CA MET A 123 0.18 -8.12 5.95
C MET A 123 0.73 -6.76 5.51
N GLY A 124 0.52 -5.73 6.33
CA GLY A 124 1.13 -4.44 6.13
C GLY A 124 2.54 -4.33 6.72
N ASP A 125 3.04 -3.10 6.76
CA ASP A 125 4.37 -2.72 7.22
C ASP A 125 4.32 -1.90 8.52
N GLN A 126 3.20 -1.87 9.25
CA GLN A 126 3.17 -1.25 10.58
C GLN A 126 4.31 -1.80 11.47
N PRO A 127 5.12 -0.91 12.09
CA PRO A 127 6.12 -1.31 13.06
C PRO A 127 5.52 -1.96 14.30
N ASP A 128 6.34 -2.72 15.04
CA ASP A 128 5.90 -3.35 16.28
C ASP A 128 5.44 -2.31 17.30
N GLY A 129 4.36 -2.63 18.01
CA GLY A 129 3.73 -1.73 18.98
C GLY A 129 2.59 -2.41 19.71
N GLN A 130 1.80 -1.62 20.43
CA GLN A 130 0.69 -2.10 21.24
C GLN A 130 -0.60 -1.38 20.88
N MET A 131 -1.69 -2.13 20.89
CA MET A 131 -3.07 -1.64 20.84
C MET A 131 -3.76 -2.08 22.13
N SER A 132 -4.33 -1.14 22.86
CA SER A 132 -5.17 -1.41 24.03
C SER A 132 -6.48 -0.63 23.93
N TRP A 133 -7.48 -1.03 24.70
CA TRP A 133 -8.76 -0.32 24.72
C TRP A 133 -9.42 -0.41 26.10
N ASN A 134 -10.19 0.62 26.42
CA ASN A 134 -11.03 0.70 27.62
C ASN A 134 -12.40 1.27 27.27
N LYS A 135 -13.36 1.13 28.17
CA LYS A 135 -14.71 1.68 28.04
C LYS A 135 -14.94 2.80 29.04
N SER A 136 -15.68 3.80 28.63
CA SER A 136 -16.20 4.88 29.47
C SER A 136 -17.72 4.91 29.37
N SER A 137 -18.38 5.33 30.45
CA SER A 137 -19.84 5.48 30.51
C SER A 137 -20.37 6.68 29.73
N ASP A 138 -19.53 7.67 29.43
CA ASP A 138 -19.97 8.88 28.76
C ASP A 138 -20.33 8.62 27.29
N SER A 139 -21.40 9.24 26.80
CA SER A 139 -21.80 9.13 25.40
C SER A 139 -20.98 10.04 24.49
N LEU A 140 -20.68 9.56 23.29
CA LEU A 140 -20.18 10.42 22.22
C LEU A 140 -21.30 11.28 21.64
N PRO A 141 -21.01 12.51 21.19
CA PRO A 141 -21.97 13.31 20.43
C PRO A 141 -22.55 12.54 19.24
N GLY A 142 -23.89 12.43 19.19
CA GLY A 142 -24.61 11.66 18.16
C GLY A 142 -24.88 10.19 18.50
N PHE A 143 -24.43 9.71 19.67
CA PHE A 143 -24.61 8.32 20.12
C PHE A 143 -25.15 8.28 21.56
N SER A 144 -26.33 8.87 21.81
CA SER A 144 -26.97 8.81 23.12
C SER A 144 -27.38 7.39 23.52
N GLY A 145 -27.38 7.10 24.83
CA GLY A 145 -27.81 5.81 25.38
C GLY A 145 -26.76 4.71 25.32
N CYS A 146 -25.52 5.03 24.96
CA CYS A 146 -24.37 4.13 25.09
C CYS A 146 -23.13 4.89 25.55
N GLY A 147 -22.17 4.18 26.13
CA GLY A 147 -20.87 4.73 26.49
C GLY A 147 -19.97 4.90 25.26
N HIS A 148 -18.66 4.97 25.49
CA HIS A 148 -17.69 4.97 24.40
C HIS A 148 -16.45 4.13 24.72
N ILE A 149 -15.81 3.67 23.66
CA ILE A 149 -14.57 2.92 23.69
C ILE A 149 -13.43 3.88 23.38
N VAL A 150 -12.41 3.87 24.22
CA VAL A 150 -11.14 4.57 24.02
C VAL A 150 -10.12 3.54 23.58
N ILE A 151 -9.57 3.70 22.38
CA ILE A 151 -8.51 2.86 21.82
C ILE A 151 -7.20 3.64 21.92
N THR A 152 -6.16 3.02 22.48
CA THR A 152 -4.82 3.59 22.55
C THR A 152 -3.88 2.75 21.71
N TYR A 153 -3.19 3.41 20.77
CA TYR A 153 -2.09 2.85 20.01
C TYR A 153 -0.77 3.45 20.50
N ASN A 154 0.21 2.59 20.74
CA ASN A 154 1.56 3.00 21.09
C ASN A 154 2.57 2.26 20.21
N ILE A 155 3.22 2.99 19.31
CA ILE A 155 4.32 2.48 18.50
C ILE A 155 5.57 3.24 18.93
N PRO A 156 6.57 2.59 19.55
CA PRO A 156 7.81 3.24 19.95
C PRO A 156 8.65 3.65 18.73
N ASN A 157 9.67 4.48 18.97
CA ASN A 157 10.70 4.72 17.97
C ASN A 157 11.42 3.41 17.62
N GLY A 158 11.94 3.31 16.41
CA GLY A 158 12.64 2.11 15.97
C GLY A 158 13.49 2.32 14.74
N VAL A 159 13.88 1.23 14.12
CA VAL A 159 14.68 1.20 12.89
C VAL A 159 13.83 0.60 11.77
N GLN A 160 13.95 1.17 10.58
CA GLN A 160 13.20 0.74 9.42
C GLN A 160 13.68 -0.61 8.92
N THR A 161 12.73 -1.53 8.66
CA THR A 161 12.98 -2.83 8.05
C THR A 161 13.07 -2.71 6.52
N ASP A 162 13.39 -3.82 5.85
CA ASP A 162 13.41 -3.90 4.38
C ASP A 162 12.04 -3.64 3.72
N ARG A 163 10.96 -3.63 4.51
CA ARG A 163 9.60 -3.31 4.04
C ARG A 163 9.26 -1.83 4.08
N HIS A 164 10.10 -1.01 4.72
CA HIS A 164 9.88 0.43 4.87
C HIS A 164 10.64 1.23 3.80
N PRO A 165 10.30 2.53 3.59
CA PRO A 165 10.91 3.35 2.54
C PRO A 165 12.43 3.53 2.65
N ASN A 166 12.99 3.56 3.86
CA ASN A 166 14.42 3.76 4.10
C ASN A 166 14.99 2.70 5.05
N PRO A 167 15.24 1.45 4.60
CA PRO A 167 15.76 0.38 5.45
C PRO A 167 17.04 0.78 6.20
N GLY A 168 17.12 0.40 7.47
CA GLY A 168 18.25 0.73 8.37
C GLY A 168 18.24 2.15 8.95
N LYS A 169 17.40 3.07 8.46
CA LYS A 169 17.25 4.41 9.07
C LYS A 169 16.31 4.37 10.28
N PRO A 170 16.51 5.25 11.28
CA PRO A 170 15.54 5.39 12.35
C PRO A 170 14.20 5.92 11.83
N PHE A 171 13.12 5.61 12.55
CA PHE A 171 11.82 6.27 12.40
C PHE A 171 11.35 6.76 13.78
N SER A 172 10.56 7.84 13.79
CA SER A 172 9.88 8.28 15.03
C SER A 172 8.52 7.60 15.16
N GLY A 173 8.30 7.03 16.34
CA GLY A 173 7.06 6.39 16.75
C GLY A 173 5.90 7.36 16.98
N THR A 174 4.79 6.86 17.50
CA THR A 174 3.60 7.65 17.80
C THR A 174 2.78 7.03 18.94
N CYS A 175 2.12 7.89 19.71
CA CYS A 175 1.05 7.50 20.63
C CYS A 175 -0.23 8.20 20.16
N ARG A 176 -1.29 7.43 19.91
CA ARG A 176 -2.56 7.96 19.39
C ARG A 176 -3.74 7.37 20.12
N ILE A 177 -4.75 8.21 20.33
CA ILE A 177 -6.02 7.83 20.93
C ILE A 177 -7.10 7.93 19.86
N ALA A 178 -8.01 6.97 19.85
CA ALA A 178 -9.19 6.98 19.00
C ALA A 178 -10.46 6.55 19.76
N TYR A 179 -11.62 6.94 19.24
CA TYR A 179 -12.90 6.76 19.91
C TYR A 179 -13.94 6.07 19.03
N LEU A 180 -14.66 5.11 19.62
CA LEU A 180 -15.83 4.45 19.03
C LEU A 180 -17.00 4.53 20.02
N PRO A 181 -18.26 4.55 19.56
CA PRO A 181 -19.39 4.38 20.48
C PRO A 181 -19.41 2.95 21.04
N ASP A 182 -19.71 2.80 22.33
CA ASP A 182 -19.83 1.48 22.97
C ASP A 182 -21.23 0.88 22.73
N ASN A 183 -21.53 0.64 21.46
CA ASN A 183 -22.75 -0.03 21.01
C ASN A 183 -22.40 -1.23 20.12
N LYS A 184 -23.41 -1.95 19.63
CA LYS A 184 -23.21 -3.14 18.78
C LYS A 184 -22.31 -2.86 17.57
N GLU A 185 -22.53 -1.73 16.90
CA GLU A 185 -21.80 -1.40 15.69
C GLU A 185 -20.35 -0.97 15.98
N GLY A 186 -20.13 -0.13 16.99
CA GLY A 186 -18.79 0.29 17.40
C GLY A 186 -17.96 -0.87 17.93
N ASN A 187 -18.55 -1.83 18.65
CA ASN A 187 -17.84 -3.05 19.08
C ASN A 187 -17.48 -3.96 17.89
N ALA A 188 -18.31 -4.04 16.84
CA ALA A 188 -17.95 -4.75 15.61
C ALA A 188 -16.74 -4.08 14.91
N VAL A 189 -16.75 -2.74 14.81
CA VAL A 189 -15.61 -1.99 14.27
C VAL A 189 -14.34 -2.20 15.11
N LEU A 190 -14.44 -2.25 16.45
CA LEU A 190 -13.30 -2.54 17.32
C LEU A 190 -12.66 -3.89 16.98
N GLN A 191 -13.45 -4.96 16.76
CA GLN A 191 -12.88 -6.26 16.39
C GLN A 191 -12.17 -6.23 15.03
N LEU A 192 -12.73 -5.49 14.07
CA LEU A 192 -12.08 -5.32 12.77
C LEU A 192 -10.78 -4.51 12.88
N LEU A 193 -10.74 -3.47 13.72
CA LEU A 193 -9.53 -2.69 13.98
C LEU A 193 -8.45 -3.53 14.66
N LYS A 194 -8.82 -4.40 15.62
CA LYS A 194 -7.89 -5.37 16.22
C LYS A 194 -7.29 -6.28 15.15
N LYS A 195 -8.13 -6.88 14.31
CA LYS A 195 -7.69 -7.73 13.18
C LYS A 195 -6.77 -6.96 12.22
N ALA A 196 -7.09 -5.71 11.91
CA ALA A 196 -6.25 -4.85 11.08
C ALA A 196 -4.90 -4.51 11.75
N PHE A 197 -4.88 -4.30 13.07
CA PHE A 197 -3.66 -4.05 13.83
C PHE A 197 -2.76 -5.29 13.87
N ASP A 198 -3.34 -6.47 14.13
CA ASP A 198 -2.63 -7.75 14.09
C ASP A 198 -2.04 -8.05 12.70
N GLN A 199 -2.74 -7.61 11.66
CA GLN A 199 -2.29 -7.69 10.26
C GLN A 199 -1.35 -6.53 9.85
N ARG A 200 -0.96 -5.65 10.78
CA ARG A 200 -0.02 -4.54 10.53
C ARG A 200 -0.53 -3.48 9.54
N LEU A 201 -1.84 -3.21 9.52
CA LEU A 201 -2.50 -2.35 8.53
C LEU A 201 -2.99 -1.00 9.06
N ILE A 202 -2.92 -0.72 10.38
CA ILE A 202 -3.39 0.55 10.94
C ILE A 202 -2.41 1.69 10.64
N PHE A 203 -1.12 1.40 10.74
CA PHE A 203 -0.04 2.36 10.49
C PHE A 203 0.91 1.90 9.39
N THR A 204 1.81 2.81 9.00
CA THR A 204 2.95 2.59 8.10
C THR A 204 4.05 3.60 8.46
N VAL A 205 5.25 3.44 7.89
CA VAL A 205 6.32 4.44 7.99
C VAL A 205 6.35 5.28 6.72
N GLY A 206 6.27 6.60 6.86
CA GLY A 206 6.27 7.51 5.72
C GLY A 206 6.51 8.95 6.11
N ASN A 207 6.08 9.85 5.23
CA ASN A 207 6.20 11.28 5.43
C ASN A 207 4.92 11.81 6.06
N SER A 208 5.04 12.56 7.14
CA SER A 208 3.92 13.18 7.82
C SER A 208 3.38 14.34 7.00
N GLU A 209 2.12 14.25 6.57
CA GLU A 209 1.47 15.30 5.77
C GLU A 209 1.33 16.62 6.53
N THR A 210 1.18 16.57 7.86
CA THR A 210 0.90 17.76 8.68
C THR A 210 2.10 18.68 8.85
N ASN A 211 3.32 18.12 8.89
CA ASN A 211 4.54 18.87 9.20
C ASN A 211 5.71 18.58 8.25
N GLY A 212 5.52 17.72 7.26
CA GLY A 212 6.53 17.37 6.27
C GLY A 212 7.69 16.52 6.79
N LEU A 213 7.63 16.05 8.05
CA LEU A 213 8.70 15.22 8.61
C LEU A 213 8.73 13.84 7.96
N GLU A 214 9.91 13.42 7.52
CA GLU A 214 10.15 12.09 6.97
C GLU A 214 10.37 11.05 8.06
N ASN A 215 10.22 9.76 7.72
CA ASN A 215 10.49 8.63 8.60
C ASN A 215 9.63 8.64 9.89
N GLN A 216 8.34 8.91 9.73
CA GLN A 216 7.37 8.97 10.81
C GLN A 216 6.38 7.81 10.72
N VAL A 217 5.91 7.33 11.87
CA VAL A 217 4.74 6.47 11.93
C VAL A 217 3.48 7.28 11.64
N ILE A 218 2.78 6.94 10.56
CA ILE A 218 1.59 7.63 10.05
C ILE A 218 0.40 6.68 9.90
N TRP A 219 -0.82 7.22 9.80
CA TRP A 219 -2.03 6.41 9.54
C TRP A 219 -1.92 5.78 8.15
N ASN A 220 -2.47 4.57 7.98
CA ASN A 220 -2.42 3.82 6.72
C ASN A 220 -3.82 3.67 6.08
N ASP A 221 -4.43 4.80 5.72
CA ASP A 221 -5.75 4.91 5.07
C ASP A 221 -6.96 4.34 5.83
N ILE A 222 -6.83 3.98 7.11
CA ILE A 222 -7.96 3.58 7.95
C ILE A 222 -8.34 4.75 8.84
N SER A 223 -9.49 5.38 8.54
CA SER A 223 -9.96 6.57 9.26
C SER A 223 -10.20 6.28 10.75
N HIS A 224 -9.67 7.13 11.62
CA HIS A 224 -9.92 7.09 13.07
C HIS A 224 -10.52 8.40 13.56
N LYS A 225 -11.33 8.32 14.61
CA LYS A 225 -11.82 9.49 15.35
C LYS A 225 -10.90 9.80 16.52
N THR A 226 -10.06 10.82 16.38
CA THR A 226 -9.05 11.20 17.39
C THR A 226 -9.52 12.32 18.32
N SER A 227 -10.73 12.83 18.13
CA SER A 227 -11.36 13.82 19.01
C SER A 227 -12.76 13.36 19.45
N LEU A 228 -13.14 13.70 20.68
CA LEU A 228 -14.50 13.50 21.18
C LEU A 228 -15.50 14.49 20.57
N SER A 229 -15.03 15.62 20.04
CA SER A 229 -15.86 16.74 19.60
C SER A 229 -15.33 17.41 18.32
N GLY A 230 -16.05 18.41 17.82
CA GLY A 230 -15.64 19.19 16.64
C GLY A 230 -16.01 18.57 15.28
N GLY A 231 -16.76 17.46 15.30
CA GLY A 231 -17.32 16.81 14.12
C GLY A 231 -16.26 16.38 13.10
N ILE A 232 -16.70 16.21 11.85
CA ILE A 232 -15.87 15.71 10.74
C ILE A 232 -14.56 16.51 10.59
N LYS A 233 -14.64 17.84 10.69
CA LYS A 233 -13.51 18.77 10.46
C LYS A 233 -12.34 18.56 11.42
N ASN A 234 -12.63 18.15 12.65
CA ASN A 234 -11.62 17.94 13.69
C ASN A 234 -11.43 16.46 14.00
N PHE A 235 -11.75 15.58 13.04
CA PHE A 235 -11.65 14.13 13.21
C PHE A 235 -12.39 13.63 14.46
N GLY A 236 -13.50 14.28 14.81
CA GLY A 236 -14.28 13.99 16.01
C GLY A 236 -15.77 13.80 15.76
N TYR A 237 -16.54 13.80 16.84
CA TYR A 237 -17.98 13.60 16.82
C TYR A 237 -18.74 14.94 16.97
N PRO A 238 -20.02 15.04 16.52
CA PRO A 238 -20.79 14.02 15.83
C PRO A 238 -20.34 13.81 14.38
N ASP A 239 -20.45 12.57 13.90
CA ASP A 239 -20.25 12.19 12.50
C ASP A 239 -21.08 10.94 12.20
N PRO A 240 -22.28 11.09 11.63
CA PRO A 240 -23.22 9.98 11.46
C PRO A 240 -22.71 8.91 10.48
N ASN A 241 -21.76 9.25 9.60
CA ASN A 241 -21.30 8.34 8.53
C ASN A 241 -19.93 7.72 8.84
N TYR A 242 -19.39 7.93 10.04
CA TYR A 242 -18.05 7.45 10.37
C TYR A 242 -17.95 5.93 10.41
N LEU A 243 -18.87 5.24 11.09
CA LEU A 243 -18.82 3.77 11.23
C LEU A 243 -18.93 3.06 9.88
N GLU A 244 -19.74 3.59 8.96
CA GLU A 244 -19.81 3.08 7.58
C GLU A 244 -18.48 3.31 6.84
N ARG A 245 -17.90 4.52 6.96
CA ARG A 245 -16.66 4.88 6.27
C ARG A 245 -15.48 4.04 6.74
N VAL A 246 -15.28 3.88 8.05
CA VAL A 246 -14.16 3.06 8.57
C VAL A 246 -14.31 1.58 8.17
N LYS A 247 -15.54 1.04 8.10
CA LYS A 247 -15.78 -0.30 7.56
C LYS A 247 -15.40 -0.42 6.08
N LYS A 248 -15.66 0.61 5.28
CA LYS A 248 -15.22 0.66 3.87
C LYS A 248 -13.70 0.71 3.77
N ASP A 249 -13.04 1.52 4.57
CA ASP A 249 -11.57 1.61 4.64
C ASP A 249 -10.97 0.24 5.01
N LEU A 250 -11.48 -0.42 6.05
CA LEU A 250 -11.08 -1.75 6.50
C LEU A 250 -11.28 -2.81 5.40
N LYS A 251 -12.45 -2.81 4.75
CA LYS A 251 -12.75 -3.72 3.63
C LYS A 251 -11.79 -3.51 2.45
N ALA A 252 -11.43 -2.26 2.16
CA ALA A 252 -10.45 -1.94 1.11
C ALA A 252 -9.04 -2.46 1.45
N LYS A 253 -8.71 -2.58 2.74
CA LYS A 253 -7.49 -3.24 3.24
C LYS A 253 -7.65 -4.76 3.41
N GLY A 254 -8.72 -5.36 2.89
CA GLY A 254 -8.96 -6.81 2.95
C GLY A 254 -9.50 -7.31 4.29
N ILE A 255 -9.81 -6.43 5.24
CA ILE A 255 -10.34 -6.78 6.56
C ILE A 255 -11.86 -6.91 6.50
N LYS A 256 -12.37 -8.09 6.89
CA LYS A 256 -13.79 -8.43 6.89
C LYS A 256 -14.16 -9.15 8.18
N GLU A 257 -15.44 -9.07 8.53
CA GLU A 257 -16.07 -9.96 9.51
C GLU A 257 -15.93 -11.41 9.01
N ASP A 258 -15.72 -12.35 9.92
CA ASP A 258 -15.55 -13.78 9.61
C ASP A 258 -16.88 -14.43 9.17
#